data_AF-A0A9W8K027-F1
#
_entry.id   AF-A0A9W8K027-F1
#
_cell.length_a   1.000
_cell.length_b   1.000
_cell.length_c   1.000
_cell.angle_alpha   90.00
_cell.angle_beta   90.00
_cell.angle_gamma   90.00
#
_symmetry.space_group_name_H-M   'P 1'
#
loop_
_entity.id
_entity.type
_entity.pdbx_description
1 polymer ?
#
loop_
_entity_poly.entity_id
_entity_poly.type
_entity_poly.pdbx_seq_one_letter_code
_entity_poly.pdbx_strand_id
1 'polypeptide(L)'
;MAADDARTGTEISKPVHQDITAISTISIHGLTLSDTNVSLSRAESFPSFQYDDCEPRICDDPSWDPLPIPQNLAHLELRLTDRINEGRIGLVYGVDVVGSRDRALKLPRKLCVKIFKPNSARTAAREYWFYEQLARSGRRPGAVAARCFGFFTASLSDLVDENGQQLTADRILPWEEALIDDRGWPYSENPVKRAARKAALATERDILFGDDEFYWKSEEGDTFTGRPSPWAR
;
A
#
# COMPACT_ATOMS: atom_id res chain seq x y z
N MET A 1 18.45 -24.12 57.84
CA MET A 1 18.88 -24.48 56.47
C MET A 1 17.64 -24.65 55.61
N ALA A 2 17.21 -23.58 54.96
CA ALA A 2 16.26 -23.61 53.84
C ALA A 2 16.60 -22.36 53.01
N ALA A 3 17.17 -22.57 51.83
CA ALA A 3 17.50 -21.51 50.88
C ALA A 3 16.35 -21.46 49.87
N ASP A 4 15.64 -20.33 49.87
CA ASP A 4 14.65 -19.96 48.85
C ASP A 4 15.39 -19.52 47.59
N ASP A 5 15.36 -20.36 46.56
CA ASP A 5 15.85 -20.02 45.22
C ASP A 5 14.81 -19.13 44.52
N ALA A 6 14.97 -17.82 44.65
CA ALA A 6 14.31 -16.83 43.82
C ALA A 6 14.81 -16.96 42.38
N ARG A 7 14.03 -17.65 41.53
CA ARG A 7 14.19 -17.57 40.07
C ARG A 7 13.76 -16.19 39.58
N THR A 8 14.70 -15.25 39.58
CA THR A 8 14.62 -14.03 38.78
C THR A 8 14.54 -14.42 37.31
N GLY A 9 13.33 -14.37 36.75
CA GLY A 9 13.11 -14.47 35.33
C GLY A 9 13.77 -13.29 34.64
N THR A 10 14.96 -13.51 34.09
CA THR A 10 15.62 -12.57 33.20
C THR A 10 14.76 -12.47 31.95
N GLU A 11 13.93 -11.43 31.84
CA GLU A 11 13.26 -11.08 30.58
C GLU A 11 14.34 -10.82 29.53
N ILE A 12 14.51 -11.78 28.63
CA ILE A 12 15.34 -11.63 27.44
C ILE A 12 14.53 -10.74 26.48
N SER A 13 14.54 -9.43 26.70
CA SER A 13 14.09 -8.45 25.71
C SER A 13 15.12 -8.40 24.57
N LYS A 14 15.07 -9.41 23.70
CA LYS A 14 15.78 -9.35 22.42
C LYS A 14 15.09 -8.32 21.53
N PRO A 15 15.88 -7.55 20.76
CA PRO A 15 15.46 -6.27 20.21
C PRO A 15 14.35 -6.48 19.19
N VAL A 16 13.27 -5.72 19.36
CA VAL A 16 12.39 -5.36 18.24
C VAL A 16 13.30 -5.00 17.07
N HIS A 17 13.13 -5.65 15.92
CA HIS A 17 13.88 -5.35 14.72
C HIS A 17 13.78 -3.84 14.46
N GLN A 18 14.86 -3.10 14.74
CA GLN A 18 14.90 -1.63 14.66
C GLN A 18 14.37 -1.12 13.32
N ASP A 19 14.56 -1.94 12.30
CA ASP A 19 14.23 -1.70 10.91
C ASP A 19 12.76 -1.39 10.64
N ILE A 20 11.84 -2.14 11.28
CA ILE A 20 10.42 -1.90 11.07
C ILE A 20 10.03 -0.61 11.76
N THR A 21 10.58 -0.31 12.93
CA THR A 21 10.23 0.90 13.69
C THR A 21 11.13 2.10 13.39
N ALA A 22 12.03 2.09 12.40
CA ALA A 22 13.02 3.16 12.22
C ALA A 22 12.59 4.29 11.29
N ILE A 23 11.59 4.07 10.44
CA ILE A 23 11.22 5.01 9.38
C ILE A 23 9.79 5.49 9.61
N SER A 24 9.63 6.81 9.79
CA SER A 24 8.34 7.45 10.00
C SER A 24 7.73 8.01 8.71
N THR A 25 8.56 8.39 7.75
CA THR A 25 8.08 8.97 6.49
C THR A 25 8.99 8.56 5.33
N ILE A 26 8.42 8.51 4.14
CA ILE A 26 9.16 8.27 2.90
C ILE A 26 8.76 9.28 1.85
N SER A 27 9.63 9.53 0.89
CA SER A 27 9.30 10.29 -0.31
C SER A 27 9.72 9.49 -1.55
N ILE A 28 8.85 9.35 -2.54
CA ILE A 28 9.11 8.54 -3.73
C ILE A 28 9.10 9.42 -4.99
N HIS A 29 10.24 9.46 -5.68
CA HIS A 29 10.41 10.03 -7.02
C HIS A 29 9.95 9.04 -8.09
N GLY A 30 9.37 9.54 -9.19
CA GLY A 30 8.87 8.73 -10.29
C GLY A 30 7.53 8.03 -10.05
N LEU A 31 6.80 8.37 -8.99
CA LEU A 31 5.47 7.81 -8.72
C LEU A 31 4.37 8.45 -9.59
N THR A 32 4.62 9.66 -10.08
CA THR A 32 3.71 10.45 -10.93
C THR A 32 4.36 10.71 -12.29
N LEU A 33 3.55 10.97 -13.31
CA LEU A 33 4.03 11.34 -14.64
C LEU A 33 4.95 12.58 -14.66
N SER A 34 4.70 13.54 -13.77
CA SER A 34 5.47 14.78 -13.62
C SER A 34 6.78 14.61 -12.83
N ASP A 35 7.16 13.38 -12.46
CA ASP A 35 8.30 13.08 -11.58
C ASP A 35 8.29 13.87 -10.24
N THR A 36 7.11 14.32 -9.80
CA THR A 36 6.92 15.01 -8.54
C THR A 36 7.16 14.04 -7.38
N ASN A 37 7.83 14.52 -6.33
CA ASN A 37 8.13 13.71 -5.16
C ASN A 37 6.87 13.54 -4.30
N VAL A 38 6.40 12.30 -4.15
CA VAL A 38 5.23 11.99 -3.33
C VAL A 38 5.68 11.62 -1.93
N SER A 39 5.32 12.44 -0.94
CA SER A 39 5.60 12.16 0.48
C SER A 39 4.50 11.30 1.08
N LEU A 40 4.88 10.23 1.78
CA LEU A 40 3.99 9.32 2.49
C LEU A 40 4.39 9.23 3.96
N SER A 41 3.39 9.09 4.81
CA SER A 41 3.53 8.95 6.25
C SER A 41 3.28 7.52 6.69
N ARG A 42 3.91 7.12 7.79
CA ARG A 42 3.67 5.82 8.41
C ARG A 42 2.21 5.68 8.79
N ALA A 43 1.62 4.54 8.45
CA ALA A 43 0.25 4.20 8.78
C ALA A 43 0.19 2.98 9.71
N GLU A 44 -0.92 2.87 10.43
CA GLU A 44 -1.21 1.73 11.29
C GLU A 44 -1.48 0.47 10.45
N SER A 45 -1.05 -0.68 10.98
CA SER A 45 -1.45 -1.98 10.45
C SER A 45 -2.80 -2.39 11.06
N PHE A 46 -3.46 -3.38 10.49
CA PHE A 46 -4.67 -3.93 11.09
C PHE A 46 -4.54 -5.46 11.20
N PRO A 47 -4.88 -6.05 12.36
CA PRO A 47 -4.88 -7.50 12.50
C PRO A 47 -5.84 -8.14 11.51
N SER A 48 -5.54 -9.37 11.09
CA SER A 48 -6.52 -10.16 10.36
C SER A 48 -7.73 -10.43 11.26
N PHE A 49 -8.93 -10.43 10.67
CA PHE A 49 -10.10 -10.99 11.35
C PHE A 49 -9.75 -12.39 11.86
N GLN A 50 -9.97 -12.59 13.15
CA GLN A 50 -9.86 -13.87 13.81
C GLN A 50 -11.18 -14.60 13.57
N TYR A 51 -11.23 -15.40 12.51
CA TYR A 51 -12.29 -16.40 12.37
C TYR A 51 -11.73 -17.69 12.96
N ASP A 52 -12.27 -18.09 14.11
CA ASP A 52 -12.21 -19.47 14.55
C ASP A 52 -13.54 -20.11 14.16
N ASP A 53 -13.47 -21.09 13.25
CA ASP A 53 -14.66 -21.80 12.76
C ASP A 53 -15.35 -22.61 13.87
N CYS A 54 -14.68 -22.83 15.01
CA CYS A 54 -15.17 -23.65 16.12
C CYS A 54 -15.78 -22.82 17.27
N GLU A 55 -15.33 -21.58 17.50
CA GLU A 55 -15.95 -20.69 18.49
C GLU A 55 -15.90 -19.22 18.02
N PRO A 56 -17.02 -18.46 18.05
CA PRO A 56 -17.05 -17.03 17.73
C PRO A 56 -16.44 -16.18 18.86
N ARG A 57 -15.30 -16.58 19.42
CA ARG A 57 -14.58 -15.81 20.43
C ARG A 57 -13.54 -14.96 19.74
N ILE A 58 -13.68 -13.65 19.93
CA ILE A 58 -12.60 -12.69 19.70
C ILE A 58 -11.50 -13.07 20.70
N CYS A 59 -10.35 -13.51 20.19
CA CYS A 59 -9.17 -13.75 21.00
C CYS A 59 -8.53 -12.38 21.28
N ASP A 60 -8.87 -11.81 22.43
CA ASP A 60 -8.32 -10.55 22.94
C ASP A 60 -6.86 -10.75 23.43
N ASP A 61 -5.99 -11.25 22.55
CA ASP A 61 -4.56 -11.37 22.81
C ASP A 61 -3.87 -10.04 22.45
N PRO A 62 -3.40 -9.24 23.42
CA PRO A 62 -2.75 -7.95 23.17
C PRO A 62 -1.46 -8.09 22.33
N SER A 63 -0.91 -9.30 22.20
CA SER A 63 0.23 -9.54 21.31
C SER A 63 -0.13 -9.37 19.83
N TRP A 64 -1.42 -9.42 19.49
CA TRP A 64 -1.95 -9.18 18.14
C TRP A 64 -2.16 -7.70 17.81
N ASP A 65 -1.96 -6.80 18.78
CA ASP A 65 -2.06 -5.37 18.51
C ASP A 65 -0.99 -4.95 17.48
N PRO A 66 -1.34 -4.01 16.57
CA PRO A 66 -0.38 -3.43 15.65
C PRO A 66 0.80 -2.81 16.40
N LEU A 67 1.97 -2.77 15.76
CA LEU A 67 3.10 -2.08 16.40
C LEU A 67 2.82 -0.57 16.47
N PRO A 68 3.28 0.11 17.53
CA PRO A 68 3.11 1.55 17.66
C PRO A 68 3.79 2.26 16.48
N ILE A 69 3.11 3.27 15.95
CA ILE A 69 3.63 4.07 14.84
C ILE A 69 4.86 4.85 15.33
N PRO A 70 6.05 4.67 14.72
CA PRO A 70 7.20 5.49 15.03
C PRO A 70 6.94 6.97 14.71
N GLN A 71 7.09 7.84 15.72
CA GLN A 71 6.96 9.28 15.57
C GLN A 71 8.34 9.95 15.48
N ASN A 72 8.49 10.93 14.58
CA ASN A 72 9.69 11.76 14.44
C ASN A 72 11.00 11.00 14.21
N LEU A 73 10.95 9.93 13.42
CA LEU A 73 12.13 9.13 13.09
C LEU A 73 12.65 9.44 11.67
N ALA A 74 13.40 8.50 11.09
CA ALA A 74 14.07 8.72 9.82
C ALA A 74 13.08 8.99 8.69
N HIS A 75 13.46 9.92 7.81
CA HIS A 75 12.86 10.13 6.51
C HIS A 75 13.72 9.45 5.44
N LEU A 76 13.09 8.74 4.52
CA LEU A 76 13.76 8.01 3.44
C LEU A 76 13.34 8.56 2.07
N GLU A 77 14.32 8.94 1.26
CA GLU A 77 14.12 9.40 -0.11
C GLU A 77 14.42 8.25 -1.08
N LEU A 78 13.43 7.90 -1.89
CA LEU A 78 13.43 6.74 -2.78
C LEU A 78 13.20 7.18 -4.22
N ARG A 79 13.85 6.51 -5.17
CA ARG A 79 13.58 6.67 -6.60
C ARG A 79 13.05 5.38 -7.18
N LEU A 80 11.87 5.45 -7.82
CA LEU A 80 11.27 4.32 -8.51
C LEU A 80 12.16 3.90 -9.69
N THR A 81 12.31 2.59 -9.87
CA THR A 81 13.08 1.98 -10.98
C THR A 81 12.17 1.04 -11.76
N ASP A 82 12.69 -0.12 -12.18
CA ASP A 82 11.95 -1.07 -12.99
C ASP A 82 10.76 -1.67 -12.22
N ARG A 83 9.67 -1.89 -12.96
CA ARG A 83 8.55 -2.70 -12.50
C ARG A 83 8.98 -4.16 -12.45
N ILE A 84 8.96 -4.73 -11.25
CA ILE A 84 9.35 -6.12 -11.00
C ILE A 84 8.17 -7.06 -11.24
N ASN A 85 6.97 -6.70 -10.74
CA ASN A 85 5.82 -7.60 -10.79
C ASN A 85 4.49 -6.86 -10.72
N GLU A 86 3.42 -7.53 -11.16
CA GLU A 86 2.03 -7.16 -10.95
C GLU A 86 1.26 -8.32 -10.32
N GLY A 87 0.67 -8.04 -9.16
CA GLY A 87 -0.25 -8.96 -8.49
C GLY A 87 -1.69 -8.44 -8.54
N ARG A 88 -2.60 -9.29 -8.07
CA ARG A 88 -4.04 -8.94 -7.97
C ARG A 88 -4.27 -7.63 -7.23
N ILE A 89 -3.56 -7.38 -6.13
CA ILE A 89 -3.83 -6.30 -5.17
C ILE A 89 -2.87 -5.11 -5.30
N GLY A 90 -1.86 -5.19 -6.15
CA GLY A 90 -0.82 -4.16 -6.22
C GLY A 90 0.32 -4.50 -7.15
N LEU A 91 1.25 -3.57 -7.24
CA LEU A 91 2.35 -3.54 -8.18
C LEU A 91 3.66 -3.47 -7.39
N VAL A 92 4.68 -4.18 -7.85
CA VAL A 92 5.98 -4.25 -7.18
C VAL A 92 7.02 -3.60 -8.08
N TYR A 93 7.74 -2.63 -7.51
CA TYR A 93 8.81 -1.91 -8.17
C TYR A 93 10.11 -2.08 -7.40
N GLY A 94 11.22 -2.05 -8.13
CA GLY A 94 12.52 -1.78 -7.52
C GLY A 94 12.59 -0.29 -7.15
N VAL A 95 13.33 0.03 -6.09
CA VAL A 95 13.68 1.41 -5.78
C VAL A 95 15.14 1.53 -5.40
N ASP A 96 15.74 2.64 -5.80
CA ASP A 96 17.04 3.07 -5.30
C ASP A 96 16.85 3.99 -4.10
N VAL A 97 17.64 3.78 -3.05
CA VAL A 97 17.70 4.68 -1.89
C VAL A 97 18.58 5.87 -2.27
N VAL A 98 17.95 7.03 -2.47
CA VAL A 98 18.62 8.27 -2.87
C VAL A 98 19.26 8.94 -1.66
N GLY A 99 18.56 8.93 -0.53
CA GLY A 99 19.02 9.60 0.68
C GLY A 99 18.22 9.19 1.90
N SER A 100 18.78 9.44 3.08
CA SER A 100 18.04 9.42 4.33
C SER A 100 18.46 10.61 5.18
N ARG A 101 17.50 11.21 5.88
CA ARG A 101 17.80 12.27 6.85
C ARG A 101 18.53 11.73 8.08
N ASP A 102 18.44 10.43 8.34
CA ASP A 102 19.17 9.77 9.42
C ASP A 102 20.38 9.00 8.86
N ARG A 103 21.59 9.51 9.13
CA ARG A 103 22.84 8.87 8.70
C ARG A 103 23.18 7.60 9.47
N ALA A 104 22.56 7.36 10.62
CA ALA A 104 22.77 6.16 11.41
C ALA A 104 22.02 4.95 10.81
N LEU A 105 21.00 5.19 9.99
CA LEU A 105 20.19 4.15 9.41
C LEU A 105 20.94 3.42 8.27
N LYS A 106 21.40 2.19 8.57
CA LYS A 106 22.09 1.34 7.60
C LYS A 106 21.10 0.58 6.72
N LEU A 107 20.68 1.20 5.61
CA LEU A 107 19.82 0.56 4.61
C LEU A 107 20.60 0.00 3.42
N PRO A 108 20.12 -1.09 2.81
CA PRO A 108 20.54 -1.49 1.47
C PRO A 108 20.32 -0.35 0.46
N ARG A 109 21.23 -0.20 -0.52
CA ARG A 109 21.07 0.79 -1.60
C ARG A 109 19.87 0.53 -2.51
N LYS A 110 19.44 -0.74 -2.60
CA LYS A 110 18.32 -1.18 -3.41
C LYS A 110 17.27 -1.82 -2.51
N LEU A 111 16.04 -1.38 -2.64
CA LEU A 111 14.87 -1.93 -1.97
C LEU A 111 13.81 -2.25 -3.03
N CYS A 112 12.66 -2.75 -2.57
CA CYS A 112 11.46 -2.82 -3.39
C CYS A 112 10.31 -2.15 -2.65
N VAL A 113 9.40 -1.56 -3.42
CA VAL A 113 8.12 -1.04 -2.91
C VAL A 113 6.97 -1.79 -3.54
N LYS A 114 5.94 -2.05 -2.75
CA LYS A 114 4.67 -2.60 -3.21
C LYS A 114 3.61 -1.51 -3.12
N ILE A 115 3.14 -1.06 -4.27
CA ILE A 115 2.12 -0.02 -4.39
C ILE A 115 0.76 -0.73 -4.51
N PHE A 116 -0.13 -0.48 -3.56
CA PHE A 116 -1.43 -1.15 -3.51
C PHE A 116 -2.49 -0.40 -4.31
N LYS A 117 -3.38 -1.17 -4.94
CA LYS A 117 -4.57 -0.64 -5.63
C LYS A 117 -5.46 0.14 -4.65
N PRO A 118 -6.16 1.21 -5.07
CA PRO A 118 -6.98 2.03 -4.16
C PRO A 118 -7.95 1.22 -3.28
N ASN A 119 -8.60 0.20 -3.85
CA ASN A 119 -9.56 -0.65 -3.14
C ASN A 119 -8.91 -1.77 -2.30
N SER A 120 -7.58 -1.77 -2.14
CA SER A 120 -6.81 -2.82 -1.44
C SER A 120 -6.16 -2.33 -0.14
N ALA A 121 -6.50 -1.14 0.36
CA ALA A 121 -5.91 -0.57 1.58
C ALA A 121 -6.02 -1.50 2.81
N ARG A 122 -7.19 -2.13 3.03
CA ARG A 122 -7.36 -3.10 4.13
C ARG A 122 -6.45 -4.32 3.97
N THR A 123 -6.32 -4.83 2.74
CA THR A 123 -5.42 -5.95 2.45
C THR A 123 -3.96 -5.55 2.68
N ALA A 124 -3.58 -4.33 2.31
CA ALA A 124 -2.24 -3.78 2.53
C ALA A 124 -1.89 -3.69 4.02
N ALA A 125 -2.78 -3.10 4.81
CA ALA A 125 -2.60 -2.98 6.25
C ALA A 125 -2.49 -4.35 6.94
N ARG A 126 -3.29 -5.33 6.50
CA ARG A 126 -3.22 -6.72 7.01
C ARG A 126 -1.93 -7.43 6.62
N GLU A 127 -1.50 -7.30 5.36
CA GLU A 127 -0.22 -7.86 4.90
C GLU A 127 0.94 -7.26 5.69
N TYR A 128 0.89 -5.95 5.94
CA TYR A 128 1.88 -5.28 6.77
C TYR A 128 1.87 -5.76 8.23
N TRP A 129 0.69 -5.93 8.83
CA TRP A 129 0.55 -6.52 10.17
C TRP A 129 1.23 -7.89 10.26
N PHE A 130 1.09 -8.75 9.26
CA PHE A 130 1.80 -10.05 9.24
C PHE A 130 3.33 -9.88 9.30
N TYR A 131 3.90 -8.89 8.60
CA TYR A 131 5.34 -8.61 8.70
C TYR A 131 5.74 -8.11 10.10
N GLU A 132 4.88 -7.34 10.77
CA GLU A 132 5.11 -6.95 12.17
C GLU A 132 5.15 -8.15 13.10
N GLN A 133 4.21 -9.08 12.95
CA GLN A 133 4.18 -10.30 13.77
C GLN A 133 5.37 -11.22 13.51
N LEU A 134 5.80 -11.33 12.25
CA LEU A 134 7.03 -12.06 11.89
C LEU A 134 8.27 -11.39 12.49
N ALA A 135 8.32 -10.05 12.55
CA ALA A 135 9.41 -9.33 13.19
C ALA A 135 9.39 -9.50 14.72
N ARG A 136 8.21 -9.43 15.36
CA ARG A 136 8.02 -9.60 16.82
C ARG A 136 8.36 -11.01 17.29
N SER A 137 7.86 -12.04 16.59
CA SER A 137 8.07 -13.44 16.98
C SER A 137 9.50 -13.95 16.75
N GLY A 138 10.37 -13.09 16.19
CA GLY A 138 11.72 -13.44 15.79
C GLY A 138 11.75 -14.40 14.61
N ARG A 139 12.97 -14.74 14.16
CA ARG A 139 13.14 -15.70 13.07
C ARG A 139 12.78 -17.10 13.56
N ARG A 140 11.61 -17.60 13.17
CA ARG A 140 11.26 -19.02 13.34
C ARG A 140 12.17 -19.86 12.44
N PRO A 141 12.72 -20.98 12.94
CA PRO A 141 13.53 -21.88 12.11
C PRO A 141 12.77 -22.32 10.85
N GLY A 142 13.43 -22.25 9.69
CA GLY A 142 12.86 -22.68 8.41
C GLY A 142 12.00 -21.65 7.67
N ALA A 143 11.71 -20.48 8.25
CA ALA A 143 10.98 -19.41 7.57
C ALA A 143 11.94 -18.34 7.01
N VAL A 144 11.80 -18.03 5.72
CA VAL A 144 12.44 -16.87 5.09
C VAL A 144 11.38 -15.82 4.83
N ALA A 145 11.40 -14.73 5.60
CA ALA A 145 10.51 -13.59 5.42
C ALA A 145 11.28 -12.40 4.85
N ALA A 146 10.63 -11.65 3.96
CA ALA A 146 11.15 -10.37 3.51
C ALA A 146 11.25 -9.39 4.69
N ARG A 147 12.33 -8.61 4.73
CA ARG A 147 12.47 -7.52 5.70
C ARG A 147 11.55 -6.39 5.29
N CYS A 148 10.53 -6.11 6.09
CA CYS A 148 9.61 -5.01 5.89
C CYS A 148 10.07 -3.79 6.69
N PHE A 149 10.10 -2.62 6.04
CA PHE A 149 10.53 -1.36 6.65
C PHE A 149 9.36 -0.49 7.09
N GLY A 150 8.14 -0.80 6.63
CA GLY A 150 6.94 -0.08 7.03
C GLY A 150 5.80 -0.15 6.03
N PHE A 151 4.65 0.37 6.46
CA PHE A 151 3.49 0.64 5.63
C PHE A 151 3.22 2.13 5.64
N PHE A 152 3.20 2.71 4.45
CA PHE A 152 3.12 4.15 4.27
C PHE A 152 1.91 4.49 3.42
N THR A 153 1.20 5.54 3.82
CA THR A 153 0.02 6.04 3.12
C THR A 153 0.08 7.55 3.01
N ALA A 154 -0.67 8.06 2.05
CA ALA A 154 -1.00 9.47 1.91
C ALA A 154 -2.44 9.55 1.43
N SER A 155 -3.17 10.57 1.84
CA SER A 155 -4.46 10.86 1.19
C SER A 155 -4.17 11.46 -0.17
N LEU A 156 -4.84 10.97 -1.22
CA LEU A 156 -4.75 11.57 -2.55
C LEU A 156 -5.14 13.05 -2.53
N SER A 157 -6.05 13.42 -1.63
CA SER A 157 -6.49 14.81 -1.47
C SER A 157 -5.37 15.77 -1.07
N ASP A 158 -4.36 15.24 -0.39
CA ASP A 158 -3.29 16.03 0.23
C ASP A 158 -2.06 16.11 -0.68
N LEU A 159 -2.08 15.36 -1.78
CA LEU A 159 -1.00 15.34 -2.75
C LEU A 159 -1.29 16.32 -3.88
N VAL A 160 -0.28 17.11 -4.21
CA VAL A 160 -0.32 18.06 -5.33
C VAL A 160 0.83 17.77 -6.29
N ASP A 161 0.62 18.05 -7.57
CA ASP A 161 1.67 18.03 -8.58
C ASP A 161 2.57 19.26 -8.49
N GLU A 162 3.56 19.32 -9.39
CA GLU A 162 4.48 20.46 -9.54
C GLU A 162 3.78 21.79 -9.82
N ASN A 163 2.55 21.76 -10.34
CA ASN A 163 1.73 22.94 -10.64
C ASN A 163 0.76 23.28 -9.49
N GLY A 164 0.83 22.56 -8.36
CA GLY A 164 -0.08 22.72 -7.23
C GLY A 164 -1.48 22.15 -7.47
N GLN A 165 -1.70 21.40 -8.55
CA GLN A 165 -2.98 20.74 -8.81
C GLN A 165 -3.06 19.43 -8.02
N GLN A 166 -4.24 19.13 -7.48
CA GLN A 166 -4.47 17.90 -6.72
C GLN A 166 -4.19 16.66 -7.58
N LEU A 167 -3.44 15.70 -7.02
CA LEU A 167 -3.21 14.42 -7.68
C LEU A 167 -4.48 13.57 -7.63
N THR A 168 -4.96 13.20 -8.80
CA THR A 168 -6.04 12.25 -8.99
C THR A 168 -5.47 10.85 -9.23
N ALA A 169 -6.28 9.80 -9.00
CA ALA A 169 -5.82 8.41 -9.05
C ALA A 169 -5.27 7.99 -10.44
N ASP A 170 -5.77 8.61 -11.51
CA ASP A 170 -5.31 8.46 -12.88
C ASP A 170 -3.92 9.07 -13.14
N ARG A 171 -3.47 10.04 -12.33
CA ARG A 171 -2.15 10.68 -12.48
C ARG A 171 -1.05 10.00 -11.68
N ILE A 172 -1.40 9.02 -10.83
CA ILE A 172 -0.45 8.16 -10.14
C ILE A 172 -0.17 6.95 -11.02
N LEU A 173 1.06 6.88 -11.51
CA LEU A 173 1.54 5.65 -12.14
C LEU A 173 1.54 4.56 -11.06
N PRO A 174 0.88 3.41 -11.29
CA PRO A 174 0.77 2.79 -12.62
C PRO A 174 -0.68 2.56 -13.07
N TRP A 175 -1.64 3.28 -12.51
CA TRP A 175 -3.06 2.94 -12.67
C TRP A 175 -3.65 3.34 -14.02
N GLU A 176 -2.96 4.13 -14.85
CA GLU A 176 -3.34 4.37 -16.25
C GLU A 176 -3.48 3.08 -17.07
N GLU A 177 -2.73 2.02 -16.71
CA GLU A 177 -2.84 0.72 -17.38
C GLU A 177 -3.89 -0.20 -16.76
N ALA A 178 -4.36 0.11 -15.56
CA ALA A 178 -5.39 -0.63 -14.86
C ALA A 178 -6.74 0.03 -15.14
N LEU A 179 -7.23 -0.08 -16.38
CA LEU A 179 -8.61 0.24 -16.71
C LEU A 179 -9.50 -0.47 -15.70
N ILE A 180 -10.11 0.29 -14.78
CA ILE A 180 -11.10 -0.21 -13.84
C ILE A 180 -12.32 -0.52 -14.69
N ASP A 181 -12.82 -1.76 -14.66
CA ASP A 181 -14.07 -2.07 -15.37
C ASP A 181 -15.25 -1.31 -14.74
N ASP A 182 -16.38 -1.26 -15.43
CA ASP A 182 -17.60 -0.56 -14.97
C ASP A 182 -18.15 -1.10 -13.62
N ARG A 183 -17.53 -2.18 -13.08
CA ARG A 183 -17.84 -2.80 -11.80
C ARG A 183 -16.84 -2.45 -10.69
N GLY A 184 -15.87 -1.58 -10.94
CA GLY A 184 -14.91 -1.12 -9.93
C GLY A 184 -13.78 -2.11 -9.62
N TRP A 185 -13.61 -3.17 -10.42
CA TRP A 185 -12.59 -4.19 -10.17
C TRP A 185 -11.37 -4.00 -11.07
N PRO A 186 -10.15 -4.00 -10.48
CA PRO A 186 -8.94 -3.91 -11.28
C PRO A 186 -8.68 -5.25 -11.98
N TYR A 187 -8.71 -5.23 -13.31
CA TYR A 187 -8.63 -6.38 -14.20
C TYR A 187 -7.51 -7.39 -13.88
N SER A 188 -7.81 -8.67 -14.14
CA SER A 188 -6.85 -9.75 -14.39
C SER A 188 -6.98 -10.20 -15.86
N GLU A 189 -6.88 -9.28 -16.82
CA GLU A 189 -7.10 -9.64 -18.23
C GLU A 189 -5.87 -10.32 -18.84
N ASN A 190 -6.12 -11.37 -19.63
CA ASN A 190 -5.12 -12.09 -20.39
C ASN A 190 -4.34 -11.11 -21.32
N PRO A 191 -3.00 -11.17 -21.37
CA PRO A 191 -2.16 -10.29 -22.22
C PRO A 191 -2.62 -10.19 -23.69
N VAL A 192 -3.19 -11.26 -24.23
CA VAL A 192 -3.70 -11.31 -25.61
C VAL A 192 -4.95 -10.43 -25.79
N LYS A 193 -5.85 -10.42 -24.79
CA LYS A 193 -7.03 -9.55 -24.80
C LYS A 193 -6.64 -8.08 -24.59
N ARG A 194 -5.61 -7.82 -23.79
CA ARG A 194 -5.01 -6.49 -23.58
C ARG A 194 -4.44 -5.90 -24.89
N ALA A 195 -3.71 -6.71 -25.67
CA ALA A 195 -3.17 -6.28 -26.96
C ALA A 195 -4.30 -5.98 -27.98
N ALA A 196 -5.32 -6.83 -28.05
CA ALA A 196 -6.47 -6.64 -28.94
C ALA A 196 -7.29 -5.39 -28.60
N ARG A 197 -7.52 -5.10 -27.31
CA ARG A 197 -8.25 -3.90 -26.88
C ARG A 197 -7.42 -2.63 -27.09
N LYS A 198 -6.10 -2.67 -26.85
CA LYS A 198 -5.21 -1.53 -27.14
C LYS A 198 -5.20 -1.21 -28.65
N ALA A 199 -5.22 -2.23 -29.50
CA ALA A 199 -5.40 -2.04 -30.94
C ALA A 199 -6.77 -1.44 -31.28
N ALA A 200 -7.86 -1.95 -30.67
CA ALA A 200 -9.21 -1.43 -30.92
C ALA A 200 -9.39 0.04 -30.51
N LEU A 201 -8.88 0.45 -29.34
CA LEU A 201 -8.95 1.84 -28.86
C LEU A 201 -8.08 2.81 -29.67
N ALA A 202 -6.96 2.32 -30.23
CA ALA A 202 -6.15 3.11 -31.15
C ALA A 202 -6.93 3.37 -32.46
N THR A 203 -7.61 2.35 -32.99
CA THR A 203 -8.48 2.47 -34.15
C THR A 203 -9.67 3.39 -33.89
N GLU A 204 -10.25 3.36 -32.69
CA GLU A 204 -11.40 4.20 -32.32
C GLU A 204 -11.01 5.69 -32.15
N ARG A 205 -9.79 5.97 -31.69
CA ARG A 205 -9.23 7.34 -31.66
C ARG A 205 -8.97 7.90 -33.07
N ASP A 206 -8.57 7.08 -34.03
CA ASP A 206 -8.44 7.51 -35.43
C ASP A 206 -9.79 7.76 -36.11
N ILE A 207 -10.88 7.19 -35.59
CA ILE A 207 -12.24 7.38 -36.12
C ILE A 207 -12.93 8.62 -35.50
N LEU A 208 -12.56 9.00 -34.27
CA LEU A 208 -13.23 10.09 -33.52
C LEU A 208 -12.56 11.46 -33.63
N PHE A 209 -11.44 11.60 -34.34
CA PHE A 209 -10.84 12.90 -34.71
C PHE A 209 -10.93 13.16 -36.22
N GLY A 210 -12.07 12.83 -36.83
CA GLY A 210 -12.56 13.55 -38.00
C GLY A 210 -13.25 14.82 -37.54
N ASP A 211 -12.81 15.96 -38.06
CA ASP A 211 -13.37 17.29 -37.81
C ASP A 211 -14.89 17.28 -37.98
N ASP A 212 -15.68 17.23 -36.91
CA ASP A 212 -17.07 17.71 -36.89
C ASP A 212 -17.62 17.86 -35.46
N GLU A 213 -18.33 18.98 -35.28
CA GLU A 213 -18.91 19.50 -34.03
C GLU A 213 -19.81 18.49 -33.30
N PHE A 214 -19.68 18.39 -31.96
CA PHE A 214 -20.64 17.66 -31.13
C PHE A 214 -21.43 18.57 -30.18
N TYR A 215 -22.73 18.63 -30.46
CA TYR A 215 -23.82 19.15 -29.66
C TYR A 215 -24.00 18.35 -28.35
N TRP A 216 -24.09 19.03 -27.21
CA TRP A 216 -24.62 18.42 -25.98
C TRP A 216 -26.16 18.45 -26.01
N LYS A 217 -26.79 17.28 -25.92
CA LYS A 217 -28.21 17.14 -25.58
C LYS A 217 -28.30 16.51 -24.19
N SER A 218 -28.87 17.25 -23.23
CA SER A 218 -29.23 16.70 -21.92
C SER A 218 -30.60 16.03 -22.02
N GLU A 219 -30.72 14.81 -21.50
CA GLU A 219 -32.03 14.27 -21.11
C GLU A 219 -31.97 13.78 -19.66
N GLU A 220 -32.85 14.38 -18.86
CA GLU A 220 -33.44 13.89 -17.61
C GLU A 220 -34.04 12.48 -17.85
N GLY A 221 -34.22 11.58 -16.89
CA GLY A 221 -33.97 11.54 -15.46
C GLY A 221 -34.37 10.12 -15.00
N ASP A 222 -33.89 9.69 -13.84
CA ASP A 222 -34.52 8.56 -13.13
C ASP A 222 -34.18 8.64 -11.64
N THR A 223 -35.22 8.76 -10.82
CA THR A 223 -35.16 8.84 -9.36
C THR A 223 -35.09 7.44 -8.76
N PHE A 224 -33.89 7.00 -8.38
CA PHE A 224 -33.72 5.76 -7.63
C PHE A 224 -33.81 6.01 -6.11
N THR A 225 -34.89 5.54 -5.49
CA THR A 225 -35.08 5.57 -4.02
C THR A 225 -34.44 4.34 -3.37
N GLY A 226 -33.15 4.44 -3.05
CA GLY A 226 -32.42 3.43 -2.28
C GLY A 226 -32.59 3.64 -0.77
N ARG A 227 -33.06 2.60 -0.06
CA ARG A 227 -33.14 2.57 1.42
C ARG A 227 -31.74 2.65 2.05
N PRO A 228 -31.57 3.31 3.21
CA PRO A 228 -30.30 3.37 3.91
C PRO A 228 -29.92 2.01 4.54
N SER A 229 -28.63 1.69 4.44
CA SER A 229 -27.99 0.52 5.06
C SER A 229 -27.90 0.67 6.59
N PRO A 230 -28.09 -0.41 7.38
CA PRO A 230 -28.18 -0.33 8.84
C PRO A 230 -26.83 -0.20 9.59
N TRP A 231 -25.72 0.09 8.91
CA TRP A 231 -24.38 0.11 9.52
C TRP A 231 -23.70 1.47 9.49
N ALA A 232 -24.48 2.54 9.70
CA ALA A 232 -23.95 3.86 10.02
C ALA A 232 -24.20 4.17 11.51
N ARG A 233 -23.26 3.77 12.36
CA ARG A 233 -22.92 4.43 13.63
C ARG A 233 -21.44 4.25 13.89
#